data_AF-A0A2C5YNL2-F1
#
_entry.id   AF-A0A2C5YNL2-F1
#
_cell.length_a   1.000
_cell.length_b   1.000
_cell.length_c   1.000
_cell.angle_alpha   90.00
_cell.angle_beta   90.00
_cell.angle_gamma   90.00
#
_symmetry.space_group_name_H-M   'P 1'
#
loop_
_entity.id
_entity.type
_entity.pdbx_description
1 polymer ?
#
loop_
_entity_poly.entity_id
_entity_poly.type
_entity_poly.pdbx_seq_one_letter_code
_entity_poly.pdbx_strand_id
1 'polypeptide(L)'
;MERFRSPEWRTYRACMFVGLGISGVIPGIHGLMLYGYEELQIRMSINWVAAQGALYIFGAALYAARWPERSNPGRFDIWASSHQLFHVLVVMAAATHLCGMVKAFSYHHHVLGSQCM
;
A
#
# COMPACT_ATOMS: atom_id res chain seq x y z
N MET A 1 -23.04 16.21 -6.38
CA MET A 1 -21.80 15.68 -5.76
C MET A 1 -21.70 15.89 -4.25
N GLU A 2 -22.67 16.54 -3.58
CA GLU A 2 -22.56 16.84 -2.14
C GLU A 2 -22.76 15.62 -1.24
N ARG A 3 -23.58 14.65 -1.66
CA ARG A 3 -23.91 13.46 -0.85
C ARG A 3 -22.70 12.56 -0.58
N PHE A 4 -21.71 12.52 -1.49
CA PHE A 4 -20.50 11.70 -1.34
C PHE A 4 -19.47 12.29 -0.37
N ARG A 5 -19.59 13.57 0.00
CA ARG A 5 -18.70 14.24 0.97
C ARG A 5 -19.16 14.05 2.42
N SER A 6 -20.36 13.54 2.67
CA SER A 6 -20.87 13.40 4.04
C SER A 6 -20.00 12.44 4.86
N PRO A 7 -19.91 12.63 6.20
CA PRO A 7 -19.09 11.80 7.08
C PRO A 7 -19.46 10.31 7.05
N GLU A 8 -20.70 9.99 6.67
CA GLU A 8 -21.24 8.63 6.59
C GLU A 8 -20.60 7.80 5.46
N TRP A 9 -20.25 8.43 4.33
CA TRP A 9 -19.63 7.74 3.18
C TRP A 9 -18.12 7.53 3.32
N ARG A 10 -17.52 7.98 4.43
CA ARG A 10 -16.08 7.93 4.66
C ARG A 10 -15.54 6.49 4.62
N THR A 11 -16.25 5.55 5.26
CA THR A 11 -15.93 4.11 5.24
C THR A 11 -16.10 3.54 3.83
N TYR A 12 -17.15 3.93 3.12
CA TYR A 12 -17.40 3.47 1.75
C TYR A 12 -16.28 3.89 0.79
N ARG A 13 -15.79 5.12 0.91
CA ARG A 13 -14.62 5.60 0.14
C ARG A 13 -13.36 4.79 0.47
N ALA A 14 -13.09 4.55 1.76
CA ALA A 14 -11.94 3.74 2.17
C ALA A 14 -12.02 2.32 1.60
N CYS A 15 -13.19 1.67 1.68
CA CYS A 15 -13.42 0.35 1.10
C CYS A 15 -13.22 0.33 -0.41
N MET A 16 -13.64 1.37 -1.13
CA MET A 16 -13.46 1.44 -2.59
C MET A 16 -11.97 1.50 -2.96
N PHE A 17 -11.16 2.29 -2.25
CA PHE A 17 -9.71 2.35 -2.46
C PHE A 17 -9.00 1.06 -2.05
N VAL A 18 -9.42 0.43 -0.96
CA VAL A 18 -8.90 -0.88 -0.55
C VAL A 18 -9.25 -1.96 -1.58
N GLY A 19 -10.48 -1.96 -2.11
CA GLY A 19 -10.91 -2.86 -3.17
C GLY A 19 -10.09 -2.69 -4.45
N LEU A 20 -9.79 -1.44 -4.84
CA LEU A 20 -8.86 -1.17 -5.94
C LEU A 20 -7.47 -1.76 -5.64
N GLY A 21 -6.95 -1.60 -4.43
CA GLY A 21 -5.68 -2.19 -4.02
C GLY A 21 -5.65 -3.72 -4.05
N ILE A 22 -6.74 -4.37 -3.60
CA ILE A 22 -6.88 -5.84 -3.61
C ILE A 22 -6.89 -6.39 -5.05
N SER A 23 -7.34 -5.61 -6.04
CA SER A 23 -7.27 -6.04 -7.44
C SER A 23 -5.82 -6.36 -7.88
N GLY A 24 -4.81 -5.74 -7.27
CA GLY A 24 -3.38 -6.03 -7.49
C GLY A 24 -2.92 -7.39 -6.95
N VAL A 25 -3.70 -8.06 -6.10
CA VAL A 25 -3.38 -9.43 -5.63
C VAL A 25 -3.55 -10.45 -6.74
N ILE A 26 -4.53 -10.26 -7.63
CA ILE A 26 -4.79 -11.16 -8.77
C ILE A 26 -3.56 -11.29 -9.69
N PRO A 27 -2.98 -10.21 -10.23
CA PRO A 27 -1.76 -10.31 -11.04
C PRO A 27 -0.56 -10.80 -10.21
N GLY A 28 -0.52 -10.53 -8.90
CA GLY A 28 0.51 -11.07 -8.00
C GLY A 28 0.48 -12.59 -7.91
N ILE A 29 -0.70 -13.19 -7.69
CA ILE A 29 -0.89 -14.65 -7.66
C ILE A 29 -0.60 -15.24 -9.05
N HIS A 30 -1.11 -14.61 -10.11
CA HIS A 30 -0.86 -15.06 -11.47
C HIS A 30 0.63 -15.08 -11.81
N GLY A 31 1.37 -14.01 -11.44
CA GLY A 31 2.82 -13.94 -11.60
C GLY A 31 3.56 -15.01 -10.79
N LEU A 32 3.09 -15.30 -9.57
CA LEU A 32 3.65 -16.36 -8.72
C LEU A 32 3.50 -17.75 -9.36
N MET A 33 2.34 -18.02 -9.98
CA MET A 33 2.07 -19.28 -10.66
C MET A 33 2.91 -19.45 -11.95
N LEU A 34 3.19 -18.36 -12.67
CA LEU A 34 3.93 -18.40 -13.93
C LEU A 34 5.45 -18.47 -13.74
N TYR A 35 6.01 -17.67 -12.82
CA TYR A 35 7.46 -17.47 -12.70
C TYR A 35 8.05 -18.07 -11.42
N GLY A 36 7.23 -18.43 -10.45
CA GLY A 36 7.68 -18.85 -9.13
C GLY A 36 8.07 -17.67 -8.23
N TYR A 37 8.16 -17.91 -6.93
CA TYR A 37 8.42 -16.87 -5.92
C TYR A 37 9.79 -16.20 -6.09
N GLU A 38 10.82 -16.98 -6.38
CA GLU A 38 12.21 -16.50 -6.43
C GLU A 38 12.43 -15.54 -7.59
N GLU A 39 11.97 -15.91 -8.79
CA GLU A 39 12.04 -15.05 -9.98
C GLU A 39 11.18 -13.79 -9.83
N LEU A 40 9.99 -13.91 -9.23
CA LEU A 40 9.10 -12.77 -8.99
C LEU A 40 9.68 -11.81 -7.94
N GLN A 41 10.37 -12.34 -6.93
CA GLN A 41 11.06 -11.55 -5.93
C GLN A 41 12.25 -10.80 -6.53
N ILE A 42 12.98 -11.42 -7.46
CA ILE A 42 14.11 -10.78 -8.13
C ILE A 42 13.62 -9.69 -9.11
N ARG A 43 12.62 -9.99 -9.94
CA ARG A 43 12.12 -9.08 -10.98
C ARG A 43 11.24 -7.95 -10.45
N MET A 44 10.31 -8.28 -9.55
CA MET A 44 9.28 -7.35 -9.09
C MET A 44 9.44 -6.95 -7.63
N SER A 45 10.42 -7.51 -6.91
CA SER A 45 10.59 -7.23 -5.48
C SER A 45 9.27 -7.44 -4.72
N ILE A 46 8.63 -8.61 -4.93
CA ILE A 46 7.28 -8.91 -4.47
C ILE A 46 7.09 -8.68 -2.95
N ASN A 47 8.14 -8.88 -2.15
CA ASN A 47 8.11 -8.57 -0.72
C ASN A 47 7.90 -7.08 -0.43
N TRP A 48 8.45 -6.17 -1.25
CA TRP A 48 8.24 -4.72 -1.13
C TRP A 48 6.83 -4.32 -1.55
N VAL A 49 6.30 -4.96 -2.60
CA VAL A 49 4.92 -4.78 -3.04
C VAL A 49 3.94 -5.27 -1.95
N ALA A 50 4.22 -6.41 -1.34
CA ALA A 50 3.45 -6.94 -0.22
C ALA A 50 3.51 -6.01 1.00
N ALA A 51 4.68 -5.45 1.33
CA ALA A 51 4.84 -4.49 2.42
C ALA A 51 4.04 -3.20 2.16
N GLN A 52 4.07 -2.65 0.94
CA GLN A 52 3.24 -1.51 0.54
C GLN A 52 1.74 -1.83 0.70
N GLY A 53 1.30 -3.01 0.24
CA GLY A 53 -0.08 -3.46 0.39
C GLY A 53 -0.50 -3.56 1.86
N ALA A 54 0.33 -4.15 2.71
CA ALA A 54 0.09 -4.25 4.15
C ALA A 54 -0.03 -2.87 4.81
N LEU A 55 0.85 -1.93 4.47
CA LEU A 55 0.81 -0.55 4.98
C LEU A 55 -0.49 0.18 4.58
N TYR A 56 -0.94 0.01 3.33
CA TYR A 56 -2.21 0.60 2.88
C TYR A 56 -3.42 0.00 3.59
N ILE A 57 -3.49 -1.32 3.72
CA ILE A 57 -4.60 -2.00 4.41
C ILE A 57 -4.63 -1.60 5.88
N PHE A 58 -3.47 -1.58 6.54
CA PHE A 58 -3.35 -1.19 7.93
C PHE A 58 -3.75 0.28 8.15
N GLY A 59 -3.29 1.19 7.29
CA GLY A 59 -3.70 2.60 7.34
C GLY A 59 -5.20 2.78 7.12
N ALA A 60 -5.78 2.09 6.14
CA ALA A 60 -7.21 2.12 5.89
C ALA A 60 -8.02 1.57 7.07
N ALA A 61 -7.55 0.50 7.71
CA ALA A 61 -8.18 -0.07 8.89
C ALA A 61 -8.15 0.91 10.09
N LEU A 62 -7.01 1.57 10.33
CA LEU A 62 -6.89 2.61 11.36
C LEU A 62 -7.83 3.79 11.11
N TYR A 63 -7.90 4.24 9.86
CA TYR A 63 -8.78 5.34 9.45
C TYR A 63 -10.27 4.96 9.60
N ALA A 64 -10.64 3.73 9.23
CA ALA A 64 -12.01 3.24 9.37
C ALA A 64 -12.39 3.04 10.84
N ALA A 65 -11.48 2.50 11.67
CA ALA A 65 -11.69 2.26 13.09
C ALA A 65 -11.69 3.54 13.94
N ARG A 66 -11.18 4.66 13.39
CA ARG A 66 -10.92 5.91 14.13
C ARG A 66 -10.05 5.66 15.35
N TRP A 67 -9.03 4.82 15.22
CA TRP A 67 -8.08 4.56 16.31
C TRP A 67 -6.84 5.43 16.09
N PRO A 68 -6.27 6.08 17.13
CA PRO A 68 -6.56 5.94 18.57
C PRO A 68 -7.59 6.92 19.16
N GLU A 69 -8.11 7.87 18.37
CA GLU A 69 -9.02 8.92 18.88
C GLU A 69 -10.33 8.37 19.50
N ARG A 70 -10.79 7.19 19.04
CA ARG A 70 -11.90 6.44 19.64
C ARG A 70 -11.59 5.96 21.06
N SER A 71 -10.35 5.58 21.34
CA SER A 71 -9.95 4.99 22.63
C SER A 71 -9.64 6.04 23.70
N ASN A 72 -9.28 7.26 23.30
CA ASN A 72 -9.03 8.35 24.24
C ASN A 72 -9.51 9.70 23.66
N PRO A 73 -10.82 10.01 23.79
CA PRO A 73 -11.40 11.24 23.25
C PRO A 73 -10.71 12.47 23.84
N GLY A 74 -10.34 13.44 23.00
CA GLY A 74 -9.71 14.71 23.41
C GLY A 74 -8.18 14.68 23.54
N ARG A 75 -7.54 13.50 23.56
CA ARG A 75 -6.06 13.40 23.63
C ARG A 75 -5.37 13.45 22.27
N PHE A 76 -6.11 13.15 21.21
CA PHE A 76 -5.60 13.04 19.83
C PHE A 76 -6.18 14.12 18.89
N ASP A 77 -6.69 15.22 19.44
CA ASP A 77 -7.34 16.27 18.65
C ASP A 77 -6.35 17.06 17.78
N ILE A 78 -5.10 17.22 18.25
CA ILE A 78 -4.05 17.97 17.53
C ILE A 78 -3.02 17.03 16.88
N TRP A 79 -2.63 15.97 17.57
CA TRP A 79 -1.55 15.05 17.15
C TRP A 79 -1.98 13.59 17.22
N ALA A 80 -1.47 12.78 16.30
CA ALA A 80 -1.70 11.34 16.17
C ALA A 80 -3.18 10.95 16.02
N SER A 81 -3.97 11.79 15.36
CA SER A 81 -5.31 11.39 14.90
C SER A 81 -5.21 10.26 13.88
N SER A 82 -6.27 9.45 13.76
CA SER A 82 -6.38 8.36 12.80
C SER A 82 -6.11 8.82 11.37
N HIS A 83 -6.49 10.07 11.03
CA HIS A 83 -6.23 10.67 9.73
C HIS A 83 -4.75 11.04 9.53
N GLN A 84 -4.07 11.58 10.55
CA GLN A 84 -2.64 11.85 10.47
C GLN A 84 -1.84 10.55 10.35
N LEU A 85 -2.18 9.53 11.13
CA LEU A 85 -1.56 8.21 11.05
C LEU A 85 -1.78 7.56 9.67
N PHE A 86 -2.98 7.71 9.10
CA PHE A 86 -3.25 7.28 7.74
C PHE A 86 -2.32 7.95 6.73
N HIS A 87 -2.16 9.27 6.77
CA HIS A 87 -1.24 9.98 5.85
C HIS A 87 0.21 9.52 6.01
N VAL A 88 0.70 9.37 7.25
CA VAL A 88 2.06 8.88 7.52
C VAL A 88 2.25 7.48 6.92
N LEU A 89 1.27 6.59 7.10
CA LEU A 89 1.30 5.23 6.53
C LEU A 89 1.28 5.24 5.00
N VAL A 90 0.51 6.13 4.38
CA VAL A 90 0.49 6.29 2.91
C VAL A 90 1.84 6.75 2.38
N VAL A 91 2.51 7.70 3.05
CA VAL A 91 3.86 8.16 2.66
C VAL A 91 4.88 7.03 2.79
N MET A 92 4.83 6.26 3.89
CA MET A 92 5.70 5.09 4.05
C MET A 92 5.42 4.02 2.99
N ALA A 93 4.15 3.76 2.67
CA ALA A 93 3.77 2.82 1.61
C ALA A 93 4.34 3.26 0.25
N ALA A 94 4.23 4.54 -0.09
CA ALA A 94 4.81 5.09 -1.32
C ALA A 94 6.35 4.96 -1.35
N ALA A 95 7.03 5.21 -0.22
CA ALA A 95 8.46 5.01 -0.11
C ALA A 95 8.86 3.53 -0.28
N THR A 96 8.14 2.59 0.34
CA THR A 96 8.39 1.15 0.16
C THR A 96 8.18 0.70 -1.28
N HIS A 97 7.16 1.25 -1.96
CA HIS A 97 6.91 0.98 -3.36
C HIS A 97 8.04 1.51 -4.25
N LEU A 98 8.50 2.74 -4.02
CA LEU A 98 9.62 3.32 -4.73
C LEU A 98 10.89 2.48 -4.54
N CYS A 99 11.20 2.04 -3.32
CA CYS A 99 12.33 1.16 -3.06
C CYS A 99 12.22 -0.17 -3.83
N GLY A 100 11.03 -0.78 -3.89
CA GLY A 100 10.77 -1.97 -4.69
C GLY A 100 10.98 -1.73 -6.19
N MET A 101 10.44 -0.63 -6.70
CA MET A 101 10.59 -0.24 -8.12
C MET A 101 12.03 0.03 -8.50
N VAL A 102 12.80 0.73 -7.66
CA VAL A 102 14.23 0.99 -7.90
C VAL A 102 15.01 -0.32 -7.94
N LYS A 103 14.74 -1.26 -7.03
CA LYS A 103 15.38 -2.59 -7.06
C LYS A 103 15.04 -3.37 -8.33
N ALA A 104 13.76 -3.40 -8.72
CA ALA A 104 13.31 -4.01 -9.97
C ALA A 104 14.01 -3.36 -11.18
N PHE A 105 14.03 -2.03 -11.23
CA PHE A 105 14.68 -1.26 -12.30
C PHE A 105 16.18 -1.53 -12.39
N SER A 106 16.88 -1.51 -11.25
CA SER A 106 18.30 -1.83 -11.18
C SER A 106 18.58 -3.26 -11.61
N TYR A 107 17.75 -4.24 -11.26
CA TYR A 107 17.90 -5.61 -11.76
C TYR A 107 17.80 -5.66 -13.30
N HIS A 108 16.78 -5.01 -13.86
CA HIS A 108 16.59 -4.96 -15.32
C HIS A 108 17.69 -4.19 -16.06
N HIS A 109 18.30 -3.17 -15.47
CA HIS A 109 19.33 -2.35 -16.16
C HIS A 109 20.77 -2.78 -15.87
N HIS A 110 21.05 -3.35 -14.69
CA HIS A 110 22.39 -3.82 -14.33
C HIS A 110 22.64 -5.30 -14.60
N VAL A 111 21.62 -6.16 -14.60
CA VAL A 111 21.80 -7.62 -14.83
C VAL A 111 21.44 -7.99 -16.27
N LEU A 112 20.33 -7.46 -16.78
CA LEU A 112 19.89 -7.66 -18.17
C LEU A 112 20.55 -6.68 -19.15
N GLY A 113 20.83 -5.43 -18.73
CA GLY A 113 21.53 -4.44 -19.56
C GLY A 113 23.03 -4.73 -19.76
N SER A 114 23.64 -5.56 -18.91
CA SER A 114 25.00 -6.07 -19.10
C SER A 114 25.06 -7.36 -19.93
N GLN A 115 23.91 -7.96 -20.28
CA GLN A 115 23.84 -8.99 -21.31
C GLN A 115 23.72 -8.34 -22.69
N CYS A 116 24.74 -7.59 -23.08
CA CYS A 116 25.11 -7.50 -24.48
C CYS A 116 26.11 -8.62 -24.76
N MET A 117 25.60 -9.79 -25.15
CA MET A 117 26.25 -10.76 -26.04
C MET A 117 25.20 -11.46 -26.87
#